data_AF-A0A7Y3HNS2-F1
#
_entry.id   AF-A0A7Y3HNS2-F1
#
_cell.length_a   1.000
_cell.length_b   1.000
_cell.length_c   1.000
_cell.angle_alpha   90.00
_cell.angle_beta   90.00
_cell.angle_gamma   90.00
#
_symmetry.space_group_name_H-M   'P 1'
#
loop_
_entity.id
_entity.type
_entity.pdbx_description
1 polymer ?
#
loop_
_entity_poly.entity_id
_entity_poly.type
_entity_poly.pdbx_seq_one_letter_code
_entity_poly.pdbx_strand_id
1 'polypeptide(L)'
;MIQKNGEVFEFPAITKVSFHSLIEVLEENSKTGDKSQKDQANDLLEVVEKHPFLKDGFEDYSFFEKYKEPISMLSRALFPDALLLNEIKGLTPPFAFEPFYVSTRFQNIMNATGDDKLYGPSGFTPEMMYIMGCTAILNSYYGMPVDLSTPLVLEIPNANTGLLRSYRVAFNADMIDIYPTDNTPKITEEDYQELINDFDNIALWKEKFPPDSYIMKGIGVVNLMDVTMDASV
;
A
#
# COMPACT_ATOMS: atom_id res chain seq x y z
N MET A 1 -13.43 -1.20 -4.84
CA MET A 1 -13.71 -0.04 -3.95
C MET A 1 -12.54 0.23 -3.00
N ILE A 2 -12.25 1.48 -2.63
CA ILE A 2 -11.22 1.86 -1.62
C ILE A 2 -11.81 2.74 -0.51
N GLN A 3 -11.22 2.72 0.69
CA GLN A 3 -11.66 3.52 1.84
C GLN A 3 -10.72 4.71 2.08
N LYS A 4 -11.29 5.91 2.22
CA LYS A 4 -10.59 7.12 2.72
C LYS A 4 -11.47 7.81 3.75
N ASN A 5 -10.98 8.01 4.97
CA ASN A 5 -11.69 8.67 6.07
C ASN A 5 -13.05 8.03 6.48
N GLY A 6 -13.34 6.80 6.04
CA GLY A 6 -14.64 6.14 6.23
C GLY A 6 -15.60 6.26 5.05
N GLU A 7 -15.21 6.96 3.98
CA GLU A 7 -15.94 7.03 2.71
C GLU A 7 -15.41 5.98 1.73
N VAL A 8 -16.33 5.40 0.96
CA VAL A 8 -16.03 4.33 0.00
C VAL A 8 -16.08 4.91 -1.42
N PHE A 9 -14.99 4.75 -2.16
CA PHE A 9 -14.86 5.25 -3.53
C PHE A 9 -14.70 4.11 -4.53
N GLU A 10 -15.21 4.32 -5.74
CA GLU A 10 -14.95 3.44 -6.89
C GLU A 10 -13.45 3.35 -7.16
N PHE A 11 -13.01 2.17 -7.60
CA PHE A 11 -11.61 1.88 -7.90
C PHE A 11 -11.54 0.84 -9.03
N PRO A 12 -10.54 0.87 -9.93
CA PRO A 12 -10.45 -0.10 -11.03
C PRO A 12 -10.19 -1.53 -10.56
N ALA A 13 -9.86 -1.74 -9.28
CA ALA A 13 -9.56 -3.05 -8.73
C ALA A 13 -10.26 -3.38 -7.42
N ILE A 14 -10.44 -4.68 -7.18
CA ILE A 14 -10.71 -5.25 -5.87
C ILE A 14 -9.38 -5.36 -5.14
N THR A 15 -9.28 -4.82 -3.93
CA THR A 15 -8.05 -4.84 -3.13
C THR A 15 -8.09 -5.96 -2.11
N LYS A 16 -7.04 -6.79 -2.08
CA LYS A 16 -6.88 -7.90 -1.14
C LYS A 16 -5.57 -7.76 -0.38
N VAL A 17 -5.65 -7.70 0.94
CA VAL A 17 -4.48 -7.73 1.80
C VAL A 17 -3.94 -9.15 1.82
N SER A 18 -2.69 -9.36 1.43
CA SER A 18 -2.05 -10.68 1.41
C SER A 18 -0.55 -10.55 1.64
N PHE A 19 0.00 -11.49 2.42
CA PHE A 19 1.44 -11.62 2.65
C PHE A 19 2.10 -12.58 1.65
N HIS A 20 1.44 -12.98 0.56
CA HIS A 20 1.95 -14.00 -0.38
C HIS A 20 3.40 -13.75 -0.82
N SER A 21 3.77 -12.52 -1.20
CA SER A 21 5.15 -12.21 -1.63
C SER A 21 6.17 -12.39 -0.48
N LEU A 22 5.81 -12.03 0.77
CA LEU A 22 6.65 -12.33 1.94
C LEU A 22 6.74 -13.85 2.15
N ILE A 23 5.62 -14.55 2.02
CA ILE A 23 5.54 -16.00 2.22
C ILE A 23 6.43 -16.73 1.22
N GLU A 24 6.47 -16.29 -0.04
CA GLU A 24 7.38 -16.85 -1.06
C GLU A 24 8.86 -16.71 -0.65
N VAL A 25 9.25 -15.55 -0.10
CA VAL A 25 10.60 -15.34 0.45
C VAL A 25 10.86 -16.24 1.65
N LEU A 26 9.87 -16.43 2.54
CA LEU A 26 9.99 -17.35 3.68
C LEU A 26 10.12 -18.81 3.20
N GLU A 27 9.31 -19.22 2.22
CA GLU A 27 9.38 -20.55 1.61
C GLU A 27 10.75 -20.81 0.96
N GLU A 28 11.37 -19.80 0.34
CA GLU A 28 12.75 -19.91 -0.16
C GLU A 28 13.77 -20.01 0.99
N ASN A 29 13.71 -19.09 1.95
CA ASN A 29 14.61 -19.07 3.11
C ASN A 29 14.58 -20.37 3.92
N SER A 30 13.41 -21.00 4.06
CA SER A 30 13.27 -22.30 4.73
C SER A 30 14.10 -23.42 4.06
N LYS A 31 14.34 -23.32 2.75
CA LYS A 31 15.08 -24.31 1.95
C LYS A 31 16.56 -23.95 1.87
N THR A 32 16.87 -22.69 1.56
CA THR A 32 18.21 -22.26 1.14
C THR A 32 18.94 -21.38 2.15
N GLY A 33 18.24 -20.81 3.13
CA GLY A 33 18.80 -19.90 4.12
C GLY A 33 19.82 -20.55 5.06
N ASP A 34 20.55 -19.69 5.77
CA ASP A 34 21.35 -20.13 6.92
C ASP A 34 20.45 -20.64 8.06
N LYS A 35 21.05 -21.15 9.14
CA LYS A 35 20.27 -21.70 10.26
C LYS A 35 19.29 -20.69 10.85
N SER A 36 19.71 -19.45 11.07
CA SER A 36 18.86 -18.42 11.67
C SER A 36 17.70 -18.05 10.76
N GLN A 37 17.96 -17.93 9.45
CA GLN A 37 16.95 -17.63 8.46
C GLN A 37 15.94 -18.77 8.33
N LYS A 38 16.40 -20.02 8.37
CA LYS A 38 15.55 -21.21 8.32
C LYS A 38 14.64 -21.32 9.53
N ASP A 39 15.20 -21.16 10.73
CA ASP A 39 14.44 -21.22 11.97
C ASP A 39 13.33 -20.14 11.96
N GLN A 40 13.68 -18.89 11.64
CA GLN A 40 12.69 -17.81 11.51
C GLN A 40 11.63 -18.07 10.43
N ALA A 41 12.04 -18.56 9.26
CA ALA A 41 11.12 -18.83 8.16
C ALA A 41 10.12 -19.93 8.52
N ASN A 42 10.59 -21.03 9.11
CA ASN A 42 9.73 -22.14 9.51
C ASN A 42 8.73 -21.72 10.60
N ASP A 43 9.16 -20.93 11.59
CA ASP A 43 8.27 -20.42 12.64
C ASP A 43 7.12 -19.58 12.06
N LEU A 44 7.42 -18.70 11.09
CA LEU A 44 6.40 -17.86 10.43
C LEU A 44 5.52 -18.67 9.47
N LEU A 45 6.07 -19.67 8.78
CA LEU A 45 5.29 -20.55 7.91
C LEU A 45 4.28 -21.38 8.72
N GLU A 46 4.61 -21.82 9.94
CA GLU A 46 3.65 -22.51 10.82
C GLU A 46 2.46 -21.61 11.19
N VAL A 47 2.69 -20.29 11.35
CA VAL A 47 1.61 -19.31 11.56
C VAL A 47 0.72 -19.25 10.31
N VAL A 48 1.32 -19.21 9.12
CA VAL A 48 0.59 -19.17 7.84
C VAL A 48 -0.24 -20.44 7.63
N GLU A 49 0.28 -21.62 7.98
CA GLU A 49 -0.47 -22.88 7.90
C GLU A 49 -1.74 -22.88 8.76
N LYS A 50 -1.68 -22.27 9.95
CA LYS A 50 -2.85 -22.08 10.83
C LYS A 50 -3.81 -20.99 10.34
N HIS A 51 -3.32 -20.09 9.49
CA HIS A 51 -4.03 -18.90 9.00
C HIS A 51 -3.87 -18.71 7.48
N PRO A 52 -4.40 -19.64 6.64
CA PRO A 52 -4.18 -19.61 5.19
C PRO A 52 -4.68 -18.34 4.49
N PHE A 53 -5.64 -17.63 5.09
CA PHE A 53 -6.09 -16.32 4.60
C PHE A 53 -4.96 -15.28 4.50
N LEU A 54 -3.86 -15.43 5.26
CA LEU A 54 -2.69 -14.56 5.14
C LEU A 54 -1.99 -14.71 3.78
N LYS A 55 -2.08 -15.90 3.15
CA LYS A 55 -1.58 -16.17 1.80
C LYS A 55 -2.65 -15.85 0.75
N ASP A 56 -3.85 -16.38 0.93
CA ASP A 56 -4.94 -16.26 -0.06
C ASP A 56 -5.42 -14.81 -0.24
N GLY A 57 -5.35 -14.06 0.85
CA GLY A 57 -5.72 -12.66 0.95
C GLY A 57 -7.16 -12.43 1.42
N PHE A 58 -7.40 -11.24 1.96
CA PHE A 58 -8.69 -10.83 2.52
C PHE A 58 -9.04 -9.39 2.18
N GLU A 59 -10.34 -9.11 2.09
CA GLU A 59 -10.90 -7.78 1.79
C GLU A 59 -11.50 -7.13 3.06
N ASP A 60 -12.00 -7.95 3.99
CA ASP A 60 -12.64 -7.47 5.21
C ASP A 60 -11.61 -6.99 6.24
N TYR A 61 -11.57 -5.68 6.46
CA TYR A 61 -10.64 -5.05 7.39
C TYR A 61 -10.92 -5.41 8.86
N SER A 62 -12.05 -6.03 9.19
CA SER A 62 -12.27 -6.62 10.53
C SER A 62 -11.22 -7.66 10.90
N PHE A 63 -10.54 -8.24 9.90
CA PHE A 63 -9.47 -9.21 10.11
C PHE A 63 -8.25 -8.60 10.79
N PHE A 64 -7.99 -7.30 10.63
CA PHE A 64 -6.87 -6.64 11.31
C PHE A 64 -7.00 -6.70 12.82
N GLU A 65 -8.22 -6.53 13.36
CA GLU A 65 -8.46 -6.64 14.79
C GLU A 65 -8.61 -8.12 15.21
N LYS A 66 -9.40 -8.90 14.47
CA LYS A 66 -9.68 -10.30 14.80
C LYS A 66 -8.43 -11.19 14.79
N TYR A 67 -7.48 -10.92 13.90
CA TYR A 67 -6.26 -11.70 13.71
C TYR A 67 -5.01 -10.84 13.88
N LYS A 68 -5.08 -9.88 14.81
CA LYS A 68 -4.00 -8.93 15.10
C LYS A 68 -2.66 -9.59 15.37
N GLU A 69 -2.64 -10.65 16.16
CA GLU A 69 -1.41 -11.35 16.54
C GLU A 69 -0.70 -12.00 15.35
N PRO A 70 -1.32 -12.92 14.57
CA PRO A 70 -0.65 -13.52 13.43
C PRO A 70 -0.29 -12.49 12.34
N ILE A 71 -1.13 -11.48 12.09
CA ILE A 71 -0.79 -10.38 11.17
C ILE A 71 0.47 -9.64 11.66
N SER A 72 0.53 -9.30 12.95
CA SER A 72 1.69 -8.63 13.55
C SER A 72 2.97 -9.48 13.47
N MET A 73 2.87 -10.80 13.62
CA MET A 73 4.03 -11.69 13.51
C MET A 73 4.66 -11.63 12.12
N LEU A 74 3.85 -11.71 11.06
CA LEU A 74 4.32 -11.59 9.68
C LEU A 74 4.80 -10.17 9.38
N SER A 75 4.06 -9.15 9.81
CA SER A 75 4.46 -7.75 9.60
C SER A 75 5.83 -7.44 10.20
N ARG A 76 6.15 -8.00 11.37
CA ARG A 76 7.46 -7.76 12.03
C ARG A 76 8.65 -8.21 11.19
N ALA A 77 8.50 -9.20 10.31
CA ALA A 77 9.57 -9.62 9.41
C ALA A 77 10.05 -8.49 8.47
N LEU A 78 9.19 -7.49 8.22
CA LEU A 78 9.50 -6.32 7.40
C LEU A 78 10.02 -5.12 8.23
N PHE A 79 10.13 -5.24 9.55
CA PHE A 79 10.48 -4.14 10.46
C PHE A 79 11.61 -4.58 11.41
N PRO A 80 12.88 -4.30 11.07
CA PRO A 80 13.98 -4.57 11.96
C PRO A 80 13.83 -3.80 13.29
N ASP A 81 13.89 -4.50 14.42
CA ASP A 81 13.69 -3.91 15.75
C ASP A 81 14.60 -2.71 16.01
N ALA A 82 15.85 -2.77 15.55
CA ALA A 82 16.84 -1.70 15.68
C ALA A 82 16.46 -0.41 14.93
N LEU A 83 15.52 -0.47 13.99
CA LEU A 83 15.11 0.64 13.13
C LEU A 83 13.73 1.20 13.48
N LEU A 84 13.00 0.60 14.43
CA LEU A 84 11.63 1.00 14.78
C LEU A 84 11.49 2.46 15.23
N LEU A 85 12.52 3.03 15.87
CA LEU A 85 12.56 4.44 16.28
C LEU A 85 13.21 5.36 15.24
N ASN A 86 13.81 4.80 14.18
CA ASN A 86 14.53 5.55 13.16
C ASN A 86 13.69 5.72 11.89
N GLU A 87 13.03 4.67 11.41
CA GLU A 87 12.23 4.71 10.18
C GLU A 87 10.80 5.17 10.49
N ILE A 88 10.23 6.02 9.64
CA ILE A 88 8.78 6.29 9.65
C ILE A 88 8.19 5.40 8.55
N LYS A 89 7.75 4.20 8.93
CA LYS A 89 7.41 3.13 8.00
C LYS A 89 6.07 2.50 8.36
N GLY A 90 5.27 2.12 7.36
CA GLY A 90 4.00 1.43 7.55
C GLY A 90 3.73 0.38 6.48
N LEU A 91 2.87 -0.59 6.80
CA LEU A 91 2.26 -1.50 5.84
C LEU A 91 0.82 -1.08 5.63
N THR A 92 0.40 -0.99 4.37
CA THR A 92 -0.96 -0.60 4.00
C THR A 92 -1.62 -1.73 3.22
N PRO A 93 -2.96 -1.80 3.22
CA PRO A 93 -3.67 -2.47 2.14
C PRO A 93 -3.26 -1.89 0.78
N PRO A 94 -3.40 -2.64 -0.33
CA PRO A 94 -3.17 -2.11 -1.67
C PRO A 94 -3.95 -0.80 -1.88
N PHE A 95 -3.25 0.27 -2.25
CA PHE A 95 -3.81 1.60 -2.55
C PHE A 95 -4.68 2.24 -1.45
N ALA A 96 -4.45 1.88 -0.19
CA ALA A 96 -5.06 2.54 0.97
C ALA A 96 -4.05 3.42 1.72
N PHE A 97 -4.53 4.52 2.32
CA PHE A 97 -3.68 5.47 3.07
C PHE A 97 -3.44 5.08 4.50
N GLU A 98 -4.36 4.32 5.08
CA GLU A 98 -4.29 3.95 6.49
C GLU A 98 -3.45 2.68 6.64
N PRO A 99 -2.27 2.78 7.29
CA PRO A 99 -1.45 1.61 7.54
C PRO A 99 -2.07 0.76 8.65
N PHE A 100 -2.07 -0.56 8.47
CA PHE A 100 -2.52 -1.50 9.50
C PHE A 100 -1.39 -1.91 10.46
N TYR A 101 -0.13 -1.63 10.10
CA TYR A 101 1.04 -1.88 10.93
C TYR A 101 2.08 -0.79 10.69
N VAL A 102 2.67 -0.24 11.75
CA VAL A 102 3.60 0.90 11.66
C VAL A 102 4.80 0.75 12.58
N SER A 103 5.88 1.46 12.27
CA SER A 103 7.04 1.59 13.16
C SER A 103 6.70 2.39 14.41
N THR A 104 7.49 2.20 15.49
CA THR A 104 7.33 2.98 16.73
C THR A 104 7.46 4.48 16.48
N ARG A 105 8.38 4.92 15.61
CA ARG A 105 8.54 6.33 15.24
C ARG A 105 7.27 6.88 14.58
N PHE A 106 6.68 6.12 13.67
CA PHE A 106 5.45 6.55 12.99
C PHE A 106 4.27 6.59 13.98
N GLN A 107 4.11 5.57 14.84
CA GLN A 107 3.10 5.59 15.90
C GLN A 107 3.24 6.81 16.83
N ASN A 108 4.46 7.18 17.21
CA ASN A 108 4.71 8.36 18.04
C ASN A 108 4.30 9.67 17.35
N ILE A 109 4.55 9.78 16.04
CA ILE A 109 4.12 10.94 15.24
C ILE A 109 2.58 11.00 15.22
N MET A 110 1.92 9.87 15.00
CA MET A 110 0.46 9.76 15.01
C MET A 110 -0.14 10.19 16.35
N ASN A 111 0.38 9.65 17.46
CA ASN A 111 -0.08 10.00 18.80
C ASN A 111 0.13 11.49 19.12
N ALA A 112 1.10 12.15 18.49
CA ALA A 112 1.37 13.57 18.69
C ALA A 112 0.43 14.50 17.92
N THR A 113 -0.39 13.99 16.99
CA THR A 113 -1.37 14.81 16.27
C THR A 113 -2.55 15.24 17.12
N GLY A 114 -2.93 14.42 18.11
CA GLY A 114 -4.17 14.58 18.86
C GLY A 114 -5.44 14.16 18.10
N ASP A 115 -5.29 13.59 16.90
CA ASP A 115 -6.34 12.99 16.09
C ASP A 115 -6.02 11.50 15.88
N ASP A 116 -7.04 10.65 15.87
CA ASP A 116 -6.87 9.22 15.60
C ASP A 116 -6.73 8.95 14.09
N LYS A 117 -6.94 9.95 13.23
CA LYS A 117 -6.92 9.81 11.77
C LYS A 117 -5.78 10.57 11.09
N LEU A 118 -5.11 9.87 10.18
CA LEU A 118 -4.24 10.49 9.18
C LEU A 118 -5.09 11.10 8.07
N TYR A 119 -4.96 12.42 7.87
CA TYR A 119 -5.40 13.03 6.62
C TYR A 119 -4.47 12.51 5.51
N GLY A 120 -5.03 11.97 4.42
CA GLY A 120 -4.22 11.56 3.27
C GLY A 120 -3.41 12.74 2.68
N PRO A 121 -2.38 12.47 1.87
CA PRO A 121 -1.54 13.52 1.29
C PRO A 121 -2.40 14.53 0.50
N SER A 122 -1.98 15.80 0.50
CA SER A 122 -2.67 16.84 -0.27
C SER A 122 -2.64 16.50 -1.77
N GLY A 123 -3.73 16.83 -2.49
CA GLY A 123 -3.86 16.51 -3.92
C GLY A 123 -4.44 15.13 -4.25
N PHE A 124 -4.68 14.26 -3.26
CA PHE A 124 -5.34 12.96 -3.48
C PHE A 124 -6.86 13.06 -3.49
N THR A 125 -7.43 13.45 -4.63
CA THR A 125 -8.86 13.29 -4.90
C THR A 125 -9.19 11.82 -5.20
N PRO A 126 -10.45 11.38 -5.04
CA PRO A 126 -10.87 10.05 -5.47
C PRO A 126 -10.58 9.76 -6.95
N GLU A 127 -10.67 10.77 -7.80
CA GLU A 127 -10.34 10.68 -9.23
C GLU A 127 -8.85 10.41 -9.44
N MET A 128 -7.98 11.16 -8.75
CA MET A 128 -6.53 10.93 -8.81
C MET A 128 -6.17 9.53 -8.31
N MET A 129 -6.82 9.05 -7.24
CA MET A 129 -6.62 7.67 -6.77
C MET A 129 -7.00 6.64 -7.83
N TYR A 130 -8.12 6.86 -8.54
CA TYR A 130 -8.55 5.98 -9.61
C TYR A 130 -7.51 5.92 -10.74
N ILE A 131 -7.06 7.09 -11.21
CA ILE A 131 -6.02 7.21 -12.25
C ILE A 131 -4.74 6.50 -11.81
N MET A 132 -4.28 6.73 -10.57
CA MET A 132 -3.10 6.05 -10.03
C MET A 132 -3.25 4.53 -9.95
N GLY A 133 -4.46 4.02 -9.67
CA GLY A 133 -4.76 2.60 -9.76
C GLY A 133 -4.62 2.07 -11.19
N CYS A 134 -5.16 2.80 -12.16
CA CYS A 134 -5.06 2.47 -13.58
C CYS A 134 -3.60 2.49 -14.08
N THR A 135 -2.81 3.50 -13.69
CA THR A 135 -1.39 3.56 -14.09
C THR A 135 -0.57 2.45 -13.46
N ALA A 136 -0.88 2.01 -12.24
CA ALA A 136 -0.25 0.84 -11.64
C ALA A 136 -0.57 -0.45 -12.39
N ILE A 137 -1.81 -0.59 -12.88
CA ILE A 137 -2.21 -1.70 -13.77
C ILE A 137 -1.46 -1.64 -15.09
N LEU A 138 -1.41 -0.47 -15.75
CA LEU A 138 -0.66 -0.26 -16.99
C LEU A 138 0.82 -0.63 -16.84
N ASN A 139 1.46 -0.19 -15.76
CA ASN A 139 2.86 -0.48 -15.50
C ASN A 139 3.09 -1.98 -15.22
N SER A 140 2.39 -2.54 -14.25
CA SER A 140 2.72 -3.87 -13.70
C SER A 140 2.14 -5.03 -14.53
N TYR A 141 0.97 -4.84 -15.15
CA TYR A 141 0.30 -5.89 -15.92
C TYR A 141 0.55 -5.76 -17.43
N TYR A 142 0.58 -4.54 -17.97
CA TYR A 142 0.75 -4.32 -19.40
C TYR A 142 2.19 -3.96 -19.82
N GLY A 143 3.07 -3.57 -18.89
CA GLY A 143 4.41 -3.09 -19.22
C GLY A 143 4.41 -1.72 -19.91
N MET A 144 3.36 -0.92 -19.71
CA MET A 144 3.18 0.42 -20.28
C MET A 144 3.29 1.47 -19.16
N PRO A 145 4.50 1.89 -18.75
CA PRO A 145 4.69 2.74 -17.58
C PRO A 145 4.21 4.18 -17.83
N VAL A 146 3.43 4.71 -16.88
CA VAL A 146 3.02 6.13 -16.86
C VAL A 146 3.83 6.87 -15.80
N ASP A 147 4.49 7.96 -16.18
CA ASP A 147 5.22 8.80 -15.25
C ASP A 147 4.25 9.74 -14.50
N LEU A 148 4.10 9.49 -13.20
CA LEU A 148 3.27 10.28 -12.30
C LEU A 148 4.08 11.28 -11.47
N SER A 149 5.36 11.55 -11.81
CA SER A 149 6.48 12.26 -11.11
C SER A 149 6.21 13.32 -10.03
N THR A 150 4.98 13.76 -9.82
CA THR A 150 4.51 14.54 -8.68
C THR A 150 4.84 13.87 -7.34
N PRO A 151 5.74 14.47 -6.53
CA PRO A 151 6.04 13.97 -5.20
C PRO A 151 4.82 14.10 -4.29
N LEU A 152 4.52 13.03 -3.57
CA LEU A 152 3.43 13.01 -2.61
C LEU A 152 3.91 13.59 -1.28
N VAL A 153 3.23 14.62 -0.78
CA VAL A 153 3.57 15.26 0.51
C VAL A 153 2.39 15.17 1.46
N LEU A 154 2.68 14.65 2.64
CA LEU A 154 1.77 14.48 3.75
C LEU A 154 2.12 15.50 4.85
N GLU A 155 1.15 16.32 5.23
CA GLU A 155 1.33 17.28 6.31
C GLU A 155 0.66 16.76 7.58
N ILE A 156 1.45 16.67 8.65
CA ILE A 156 1.01 16.13 9.93
C ILE A 156 1.20 17.22 11.00
N PRO A 157 0.12 17.69 11.64
CA PRO A 157 0.23 18.64 12.74
C PRO A 157 0.79 17.94 13.98
N ASN A 158 1.60 18.66 14.76
CA ASN A 158 2.05 18.20 16.06
C ASN A 158 1.40 19.03 17.16
N ALA A 159 0.41 18.48 17.86
CA ALA A 159 -0.33 19.17 18.92
C ALA A 159 0.56 19.54 20.12
N ASN A 160 1.65 18.79 20.36
CA ASN A 160 2.57 19.07 21.46
C ASN A 160 3.45 20.31 21.20
N THR A 161 3.80 20.58 19.95
CA THR A 161 4.69 21.70 19.57
C THR A 161 3.98 22.83 18.83
N GLY A 162 2.76 22.60 18.34
CA GLY A 162 2.03 23.52 17.46
C GLY A 162 2.59 23.64 16.05
N LEU A 163 3.58 22.83 15.67
CA LEU A 163 4.23 22.87 14.36
C LEU A 163 3.56 21.92 13.36
N LEU A 164 3.45 22.36 12.11
CA LEU A 164 3.13 21.50 10.98
C LEU A 164 4.42 20.86 10.45
N ARG A 165 4.40 19.54 10.26
CA ARG A 165 5.53 18.78 9.70
C ARG A 165 5.14 18.28 8.33
N SER A 166 6.02 18.44 7.35
CA SER A 166 5.81 17.98 5.97
C SER A 166 6.65 16.74 5.73
N TYR A 167 6.02 15.68 5.24
CA TYR A 167 6.64 14.41 4.97
C TYR A 167 6.48 14.03 3.50
N ARG A 168 7.59 13.73 2.81
CA ARG A 168 7.53 13.10 1.51
C ARG A 168 7.14 11.63 1.69
N VAL A 169 6.13 11.19 0.96
CA VAL A 169 5.64 9.82 0.96
C VAL A 169 6.33 9.03 -0.15
N ALA A 170 7.01 7.96 0.22
CA ALA A 170 7.52 6.96 -0.71
C ALA A 170 6.68 5.69 -0.58
N PHE A 171 5.91 5.38 -1.61
CA PHE A 171 5.10 4.17 -1.67
C PHE A 171 5.83 3.11 -2.51
N ASN A 172 5.99 1.92 -1.96
CA ASN A 172 6.50 0.74 -2.66
C ASN A 172 5.36 -0.28 -2.80
N ALA A 173 5.15 -0.73 -4.04
CA ALA A 173 4.09 -1.66 -4.41
C ALA A 173 4.66 -3.01 -4.92
N ASP A 174 5.94 -3.31 -4.71
CA ASP A 174 6.61 -4.50 -5.25
C ASP A 174 6.04 -5.81 -4.66
N MET A 175 5.34 -5.72 -3.53
CA MET A 175 4.65 -6.83 -2.89
C MET A 175 3.15 -6.86 -3.20
N ILE A 176 2.73 -6.21 -4.29
CA ILE A 176 1.36 -6.21 -4.80
C ILE A 176 1.37 -6.79 -6.21
N ASP A 177 0.65 -7.91 -6.36
CA ASP A 177 0.37 -8.51 -7.65
C ASP A 177 -0.96 -7.99 -8.21
N ILE A 178 -1.03 -7.88 -9.53
CA ILE A 178 -2.22 -7.46 -10.27
C ILE A 178 -2.68 -8.60 -11.18
N TYR A 179 -3.96 -8.96 -11.06
CA TYR A 179 -4.59 -10.00 -11.86
C TYR A 179 -5.84 -9.44 -12.58
N PRO A 180 -6.11 -9.86 -13.83
CA PRO A 180 -7.36 -9.54 -14.49
C PRO A 180 -8.53 -10.32 -13.86
N THR A 181 -9.73 -9.76 -13.94
CA THR A 181 -10.99 -10.47 -13.71
C THR A 181 -11.58 -10.93 -15.05
N ASP A 182 -12.71 -11.63 -15.01
CA ASP A 182 -13.45 -12.01 -16.21
C ASP A 182 -13.98 -10.79 -17.01
N ASN A 183 -14.06 -9.61 -16.37
CA ASN A 183 -14.57 -8.38 -16.95
C ASN A 183 -13.47 -7.41 -17.42
N THR A 184 -12.20 -7.81 -17.38
CA THR A 184 -11.07 -6.96 -17.77
C THR A 184 -11.10 -6.63 -19.27
N PRO A 185 -11.24 -5.35 -19.66
CA PRO A 185 -11.03 -4.95 -21.05
C PRO A 185 -9.56 -5.10 -21.41
N LYS A 186 -9.29 -5.44 -22.67
CA LYS A 186 -7.93 -5.45 -23.20
C LYS A 186 -7.54 -4.02 -23.58
N ILE A 187 -6.46 -3.53 -22.99
CA ILE A 187 -5.87 -2.24 -23.35
C ILE A 187 -4.95 -2.41 -24.56
N THR A 188 -5.15 -1.60 -25.60
CA THR A 188 -4.23 -1.52 -26.75
C THR A 188 -3.25 -0.36 -26.61
N GLU A 189 -2.27 -0.29 -27.51
CA GLU A 189 -1.34 0.85 -27.57
C GLU A 189 -2.08 2.15 -27.91
N GLU A 190 -3.10 2.09 -28.77
CA GLU A 190 -3.93 3.26 -29.10
C GLU A 190 -4.71 3.77 -27.88
N ASP A 191 -5.29 2.86 -27.09
CA ASP A 191 -5.96 3.21 -25.83
C ASP A 191 -4.97 3.87 -24.86
N TYR A 192 -3.76 3.30 -24.74
CA TYR A 192 -2.70 3.86 -23.92
C TYR A 192 -2.35 5.29 -24.34
N GLN A 193 -2.09 5.52 -25.63
CA GLN A 193 -1.80 6.87 -26.14
C GLN A 193 -2.97 7.84 -25.93
N GLU A 194 -4.22 7.38 -26.08
CA GLU A 194 -5.42 8.19 -25.81
C GLU A 194 -5.46 8.64 -24.33
N LEU A 195 -5.22 7.71 -23.40
CA LEU A 195 -5.19 7.97 -21.96
C LEU A 195 -4.08 8.95 -21.56
N ILE A 196 -2.91 8.88 -22.19
CA ILE A 196 -1.81 9.82 -21.91
C ILE A 196 -2.11 11.22 -22.47
N ASN A 197 -2.72 11.30 -23.66
CA ASN A 197 -3.05 12.57 -24.29
C ASN A 197 -4.21 13.30 -23.57
N ASP A 198 -5.10 12.56 -22.92
CA ASP A 198 -6.24 13.09 -22.16
C ASP A 198 -6.21 12.64 -20.69
N PHE A 199 -5.06 12.85 -20.05
CA PHE A 199 -4.74 12.32 -18.72
C PHE A 199 -5.74 12.69 -17.62
N ASP A 200 -6.26 13.92 -17.63
CA ASP A 200 -7.19 14.40 -16.60
C ASP A 200 -8.65 13.94 -16.84
N ASN A 201 -8.93 13.25 -17.95
CA ASN A 201 -10.27 12.77 -18.27
C ASN A 201 -10.60 11.46 -17.53
N ILE A 202 -11.10 11.60 -16.31
CA ILE A 202 -11.51 10.47 -15.48
C ILE A 202 -12.56 9.56 -16.13
N ALA A 203 -13.43 10.10 -16.99
CA ALA A 203 -14.44 9.30 -17.67
C ALA A 203 -13.80 8.31 -18.66
N LEU A 204 -12.77 8.76 -19.39
CA LEU A 204 -11.97 7.91 -20.27
C LEU A 204 -11.25 6.81 -19.48
N TRP A 205 -10.63 7.15 -18.35
CA TRP A 205 -10.00 6.15 -17.47
C TRP A 205 -10.98 5.09 -17.00
N LYS A 206 -12.18 5.48 -16.56
CA LYS A 206 -13.23 4.55 -16.11
C LYS A 206 -13.81 3.72 -17.25
N GLU A 207 -13.84 4.23 -18.47
CA GLU A 207 -14.26 3.49 -19.65
C GLU A 207 -13.25 2.36 -19.97
N LYS A 208 -11.95 2.68 -20.01
CA LYS A 208 -10.90 1.71 -20.34
C LYS A 208 -10.59 0.75 -19.19
N PHE A 209 -10.72 1.22 -17.95
CA PHE A 209 -10.56 0.45 -16.72
C PHE A 209 -11.84 0.54 -15.89
N PRO A 210 -12.88 -0.25 -16.19
CA PRO A 210 -14.10 -0.30 -15.41
C PRO A 210 -13.82 -0.62 -13.93
N PRO A 211 -14.67 -0.17 -13.01
CA PRO A 211 -14.53 -0.49 -11.60
C PRO A 211 -14.46 -2.01 -11.36
N ASP A 212 -13.61 -2.41 -10.40
CA ASP A 212 -13.40 -3.80 -9.98
C ASP A 212 -13.03 -4.77 -11.14
N SER A 213 -12.51 -4.25 -12.26
CA SER A 213 -12.09 -5.06 -13.40
C SER A 213 -10.76 -5.78 -13.18
N TYR A 214 -10.01 -5.46 -12.13
CA TYR A 214 -8.78 -6.14 -11.72
C TYR A 214 -8.83 -6.57 -10.25
N ILE A 215 -7.89 -7.42 -9.84
CA ILE A 215 -7.61 -7.73 -8.45
C ILE A 215 -6.19 -7.28 -8.15
N MET A 216 -6.03 -6.41 -7.15
CA MET A 216 -4.74 -6.06 -6.57
C MET A 216 -4.60 -6.79 -5.24
N LYS A 217 -3.66 -7.74 -5.17
CA LYS A 217 -3.47 -8.61 -4.00
C LYS A 217 -2.06 -8.43 -3.47
N GLY A 218 -1.92 -8.11 -2.19
CA GLY A 218 -0.61 -7.92 -1.58
C GLY A 218 -0.62 -6.96 -0.40
N ILE A 219 0.54 -6.35 -0.14
CA ILE A 219 0.73 -5.29 0.86
C ILE A 219 1.56 -4.16 0.27
N GLY A 220 1.14 -2.93 0.52
CA GLY A 220 1.94 -1.74 0.22
C GLY A 220 2.91 -1.45 1.37
N VAL A 221 4.10 -0.93 1.04
CA VAL A 221 5.05 -0.42 2.03
C VAL A 221 5.17 1.09 1.86
N VAL A 222 4.83 1.84 2.90
CA VAL A 222 4.99 3.29 2.91
C VAL A 222 6.16 3.70 3.79
N ASN A 223 6.98 4.61 3.30
CA ASN A 223 8.01 5.30 4.07
C ASN A 223 7.78 6.80 4.01
N LEU A 224 7.94 7.48 5.14
CA LEU A 224 7.84 8.93 5.24
C LEU A 224 9.21 9.52 5.54
N MET A 225 9.60 10.52 4.74
CA MET A 225 10.81 11.31 4.96
C MET A 225 10.41 12.72 5.40
N ASP A 226 10.88 13.15 6.57
CA ASP A 226 10.66 14.53 7.03
C ASP A 226 11.40 15.50 6.09
N VAL A 227 10.62 16.35 5.41
CA VAL A 227 11.08 17.39 4.48
C VAL A 227 10.60 18.76 4.93
N THR A 228 10.26 18.93 6.23
CA THR A 228 9.69 20.19 6.75
C THR A 228 10.59 21.39 6.46
N MET A 229 11.91 21.21 6.54
CA MET A 229 12.88 22.27 6.24
C MET A 229 12.96 22.58 4.73
N ASP A 230 12.81 21.57 3.88
CA ASP A 230 12.90 21.72 2.42
C ASP A 230 11.61 22.30 1.82
N ALA A 231 10.46 22.03 2.46
CA ALA A 231 9.15 22.54 2.05
C ALA A 231 8.91 24.01 2.44
N SER A 232 9.80 24.61 3.24
CA SER A 232 9.68 25.98 3.76
C SER A 232 10.44 27.03 2.93
N VAL A 233 10.87 26.70 1.72
CA VAL A 233 11.65 27.58 0.80
C VAL A 233 10.81 27.99 -0.40
#